data_AF-R9M4Z2-F1
#
_entry.id   AF-R9M4Z2-F1
#
_cell.length_a   1.000
_cell.length_b   1.000
_cell.length_c   1.000
_cell.angle_alpha   90.00
_cell.angle_beta   90.00
_cell.angle_gamma   90.00
#
_symmetry.space_group_name_H-M   'P 1'
#
loop_
_entity.id
_entity.type
_entity.pdbx_description
1 polymer ?
#
loop_
_entity_poly.entity_id
_entity_poly.type
_entity_poly.pdbx_seq_one_letter_code
_entity_poly.pdbx_strand_id
1 'polypeptide(L)'
;MELTFQTATPAERLYTARQSTQIAGQTGSIGHLRADMGGDGMGFFPKWSSHRENLDTEEFQQELEGVMEALVGDEQYGGFLKSRDAMRDFCQGHPESGFNDGFAFGFRADTAQYAYLIRLQPYKGEENLFIYCYRRDWLDRHMKQAEKGIRFITPHYEEKFRVADGDKVRIRRFDGRDFERVCRYIDDCHVEIGNELYHICQFAEIMERNSNSVIPLRSSLPAVCYGKVPEKRAIVMFERGFDGYRSASFATKGRTSQKLVDELNGELGVTKAQAAAMLAGVMRGWADPAADPKNYDEQGQPIKPMSAPVIKCKKTPRKKCSLVAEVKGKR
;
A
#
# COMPACT_ATOMS: atom_id res chain seq x y z
N MET A 1 16.82 -15.41 22.64
CA MET A 1 16.41 -15.38 21.22
C MET A 1 16.92 -14.09 20.61
N GLU A 2 17.41 -14.10 19.37
CA GLU A 2 17.76 -12.86 18.66
C GLU A 2 16.51 -12.32 17.97
N LEU A 3 16.08 -11.13 18.38
CA LEU A 3 14.89 -10.45 17.86
C LEU A 3 15.33 -9.06 17.39
N THR A 4 15.09 -8.75 16.11
CA THR A 4 15.23 -7.37 15.63
C THR A 4 13.89 -6.68 15.72
N PHE A 5 13.86 -5.39 16.08
CA PHE A 5 12.63 -4.61 16.18
C PHE A 5 12.82 -3.24 15.52
N GLN A 6 11.87 -2.84 14.69
CA GLN A 6 11.89 -1.55 13.98
C GLN A 6 10.49 -1.04 13.67
N THR A 7 10.39 0.24 13.29
CA THR A 7 9.16 0.79 12.75
C THR A 7 8.86 0.16 11.38
N ALA A 8 7.59 -0.14 11.13
CA ALA A 8 7.17 -0.68 9.85
C ALA A 8 7.18 0.42 8.80
N THR A 9 7.85 0.17 7.68
CA THR A 9 7.80 1.01 6.49
C THR A 9 6.36 1.10 5.95
N PRO A 10 6.04 2.11 5.12
CA PRO A 10 4.71 2.21 4.50
C PRO A 10 4.27 0.94 3.76
N ALA A 11 5.20 0.23 3.11
CA ALA A 11 4.92 -1.03 2.42
C ALA A 11 4.64 -2.17 3.41
N GLU A 12 5.39 -2.28 4.50
CA GLU A 12 5.18 -3.30 5.53
C GLU A 12 3.86 -3.13 6.29
N ARG A 13 3.38 -1.88 6.47
CA ARG A 13 2.07 -1.59 7.09
C ARG A 13 0.90 -2.24 6.36
N LEU A 14 1.04 -2.57 5.08
CA LEU A 14 0.02 -3.31 4.33
C LEU A 14 -0.19 -4.73 4.89
N TYR A 15 0.79 -5.28 5.60
CA TYR A 15 0.80 -6.62 6.19
C TYR A 15 0.50 -6.61 7.69
N THR A 16 0.18 -5.46 8.28
CA THR A 16 -0.30 -5.36 9.68
C THR A 16 -1.83 -5.51 9.75
N ALA A 17 -2.41 -6.30 8.85
CA ALA A 17 -3.84 -6.53 8.69
C ALA A 17 -4.10 -7.92 8.08
N ARG A 18 -5.34 -8.42 8.17
CA ARG A 18 -5.71 -9.67 7.52
C ARG A 18 -5.58 -9.54 6.00
N GLN A 19 -4.88 -10.49 5.39
CA GLN A 19 -4.66 -10.54 3.94
C GLN A 19 -5.71 -11.43 3.25
N SER A 20 -5.85 -11.26 1.93
CA SER A 20 -6.58 -12.20 1.08
C SER A 20 -5.91 -13.58 1.07
N THR A 21 -6.65 -14.59 0.62
CA THR A 21 -6.11 -15.97 0.49
C THR A 21 -4.87 -16.02 -0.41
N GLN A 22 -4.84 -15.22 -1.46
CA GLN A 22 -3.77 -15.19 -2.45
C GLN A 22 -2.50 -14.58 -1.87
N ILE A 23 -2.61 -13.42 -1.21
CA ILE A 23 -1.48 -12.78 -0.56
C ILE A 23 -1.00 -13.64 0.63
N ALA A 24 -1.92 -14.21 1.41
CA ALA A 24 -1.57 -15.12 2.51
C ALA A 24 -0.75 -16.32 2.02
N GLY A 25 -1.11 -16.87 0.85
CA GLY A 25 -0.35 -17.93 0.18
C GLY A 25 1.06 -17.50 -0.25
N GLN A 26 1.20 -16.30 -0.82
CA GLN A 26 2.49 -15.75 -1.29
C GLN A 26 3.44 -15.38 -0.13
N THR A 27 2.88 -14.95 1.00
CA THR A 27 3.64 -14.42 2.15
C THR A 27 3.87 -15.45 3.24
N GLY A 28 3.29 -16.64 3.14
CA GLY A 28 3.37 -17.66 4.18
C GLY A 28 2.75 -17.16 5.49
N SER A 29 1.58 -16.53 5.39
CA SER A 29 0.82 -16.06 6.56
C SER A 29 0.39 -17.26 7.41
N ILE A 30 0.89 -17.31 8.65
CA ILE A 30 0.69 -18.42 9.58
C ILE A 30 -0.61 -18.22 10.35
N GLY A 31 -0.79 -17.01 10.87
CA GLY A 31 -1.93 -16.64 11.70
C GLY A 31 -1.77 -15.23 12.23
N HIS A 32 -2.65 -14.86 13.15
CA HIS A 32 -2.48 -13.63 13.90
C HIS A 32 -2.89 -13.78 15.36
N LEU A 33 -2.20 -13.02 16.21
CA LEU A 33 -2.56 -12.81 17.59
C LEU A 33 -3.29 -11.47 17.69
N ARG A 34 -4.45 -11.48 18.35
CA ARG A 34 -5.16 -10.29 18.81
C ARG A 34 -5.07 -10.26 20.32
N ALA A 35 -4.84 -9.10 20.91
CA ALA A 35 -4.94 -8.95 22.35
C ALA A 35 -5.65 -7.65 22.73
N ASP A 36 -6.19 -7.65 23.94
CA ASP A 36 -6.66 -6.46 24.64
C ASP A 36 -6.03 -6.40 26.04
N MET A 37 -6.10 -5.21 26.64
CA MET A 37 -5.52 -4.94 27.96
C MET A 37 -6.56 -4.84 29.08
N GLY A 38 -7.75 -5.39 28.87
CA GLY A 38 -8.86 -5.33 29.83
C GLY A 38 -9.40 -3.92 30.08
N GLY A 39 -10.43 -3.83 30.93
CA GLY A 39 -11.07 -2.56 31.29
C GLY A 39 -10.17 -1.63 32.09
N ASP A 40 -9.31 -2.18 32.95
CA ASP A 40 -8.34 -1.44 33.79
C ASP A 40 -7.05 -1.05 33.03
N GLY A 41 -6.83 -1.60 31.84
CA GLY A 41 -5.64 -1.33 31.02
C GLY A 41 -4.37 -2.03 31.51
N MET A 42 -4.48 -2.96 32.47
CA MET A 42 -3.34 -3.66 33.10
C MET A 42 -3.30 -5.16 32.76
N GLY A 43 -4.36 -5.69 32.13
CA GLY A 43 -4.39 -7.07 31.66
C GLY A 43 -3.66 -7.28 30.34
N PHE A 44 -3.50 -8.54 29.94
CA PHE A 44 -3.07 -8.94 28.61
C PHE A 44 -3.78 -10.24 28.22
N PHE A 45 -4.74 -10.15 27.29
CA PHE A 45 -5.62 -11.27 26.93
C PHE A 45 -5.41 -11.67 25.46
N PRO A 46 -4.37 -12.46 25.15
CA PRO A 46 -4.09 -12.87 23.78
C PRO A 46 -5.08 -13.92 23.28
N LYS A 47 -5.49 -13.78 22.03
CA LYS A 47 -6.27 -14.74 21.27
C LYS A 47 -5.56 -15.03 19.95
N TRP A 48 -5.20 -16.30 19.74
CA TRP A 48 -4.61 -16.78 18.50
C TRP A 48 -5.68 -17.12 17.46
N SER A 49 -5.35 -16.95 16.18
CA SER A 49 -6.15 -17.39 15.05
C SER A 49 -5.26 -17.87 13.92
N SER A 50 -5.27 -19.18 13.70
CA SER A 50 -4.55 -19.82 12.60
C SER A 50 -5.13 -19.44 11.24
N HIS A 51 -4.26 -19.13 10.28
CA HIS A 51 -4.63 -18.95 8.87
C HIS A 51 -4.28 -20.18 8.04
N ARG A 52 -3.26 -20.93 8.48
CA ARG A 52 -2.71 -22.04 7.72
C ARG A 52 -2.10 -23.08 8.66
N GLU A 53 -2.89 -24.09 8.98
CA GLU A 53 -2.55 -25.13 9.96
C GLU A 53 -1.20 -25.80 9.71
N ASN A 54 -0.80 -26.01 8.44
CA ASN A 54 0.47 -26.66 8.12
C ASN A 54 1.72 -25.79 8.36
N LEU A 55 1.57 -24.48 8.62
CA LEU A 55 2.65 -23.60 9.06
C LEU A 55 2.57 -23.28 10.55
N ASP A 56 1.43 -23.58 11.18
CA ASP A 56 1.14 -23.32 12.58
C ASP A 56 1.64 -24.47 13.46
N THR A 57 2.96 -24.66 13.46
CA THR A 57 3.62 -25.80 14.11
C THR A 57 3.89 -25.53 15.59
N GLU A 58 4.16 -26.58 16.37
CA GLU A 58 4.54 -26.44 17.78
C GLU A 58 5.81 -25.60 17.93
N GLU A 59 6.78 -25.75 17.03
CA GLU A 59 8.01 -24.95 17.05
C GLU A 59 7.72 -23.46 16.82
N PHE A 60 6.82 -23.15 15.89
CA PHE A 60 6.38 -21.77 15.67
C PHE A 60 5.66 -21.20 16.90
N GLN A 61 4.78 -21.99 17.53
CA GLN A 61 4.05 -21.54 18.72
C GLN A 61 4.98 -21.25 19.91
N GLN A 62 5.99 -22.10 20.14
CA GLN A 62 7.01 -21.86 21.16
C GLN A 62 7.84 -20.60 20.86
N GLU A 63 8.18 -20.36 19.58
CA GLU A 63 8.89 -19.14 19.19
C GLU A 63 8.01 -17.89 19.36
N LEU A 64 6.73 -17.97 18.98
CA LEU A 64 5.77 -16.88 19.20
C LEU A 64 5.63 -16.56 20.70
N GLU A 65 5.56 -17.56 21.58
CA GLU A 65 5.53 -17.34 23.03
C GLU A 65 6.76 -16.56 23.50
N GLY A 66 7.97 -16.96 23.08
CA GLY A 66 9.20 -16.24 23.40
C GLY A 66 9.22 -14.80 22.85
N VAL A 67 8.64 -14.55 21.68
CA VAL A 67 8.47 -13.18 21.14
C VAL A 67 7.50 -12.38 22.00
N MET A 68 6.40 -12.99 22.46
CA MET A 68 5.44 -12.32 23.33
C MET A 68 6.05 -11.96 24.68
N GLU A 69 6.80 -12.87 25.30
CA GLU A 69 7.52 -12.61 26.55
C GLU A 69 8.49 -11.43 26.40
N ALA A 70 9.23 -11.38 25.28
CA ALA A 70 10.14 -10.26 25.00
C ALA A 70 9.39 -8.92 24.83
N LEU A 71 8.32 -8.88 24.03
CA LEU A 71 7.57 -7.64 23.78
C LEU A 71 6.80 -7.13 25.02
N VAL A 72 6.44 -8.03 25.94
CA VAL A 72 5.74 -7.69 27.20
C VAL A 72 6.72 -7.31 28.31
N GLY A 73 7.74 -8.12 28.53
CA GLY A 73 8.56 -8.07 29.76
C GLY A 73 9.96 -7.50 29.60
N ASP A 74 10.52 -7.46 28.39
CA ASP A 74 11.90 -7.04 28.17
C ASP A 74 11.98 -5.54 27.84
N GLU A 75 12.62 -4.78 28.73
CA GLU A 75 12.83 -3.34 28.57
C GLU A 75 13.70 -3.01 27.34
N GLN A 76 14.51 -3.95 26.85
CA GLN A 76 15.29 -3.78 25.61
C GLN A 76 14.38 -3.48 24.41
N TYR A 77 13.20 -4.08 24.36
CA TYR A 77 12.20 -3.87 23.30
C TYR A 77 11.10 -2.90 23.73
N GLY A 78 11.28 -2.20 24.85
CA GLY A 78 10.42 -1.14 25.36
C GLY A 78 9.32 -1.60 26.33
N GLY A 79 9.09 -2.90 26.50
CA GLY A 79 8.04 -3.43 27.39
C GLY A 79 6.66 -2.81 27.14
N PHE A 80 6.37 -2.42 25.89
CA PHE A 80 5.22 -1.59 25.54
C PHE A 80 3.89 -2.35 25.60
N LEU A 81 3.93 -3.67 25.80
CA LEU A 81 2.73 -4.51 25.97
C LEU A 81 2.34 -4.77 27.43
N LYS A 82 3.08 -4.24 28.42
CA LYS A 82 2.78 -4.45 29.84
C LYS A 82 1.51 -3.73 30.33
N SER A 83 1.10 -2.65 29.67
CA SER A 83 -0.12 -1.91 29.98
C SER A 83 -0.53 -0.99 28.82
N ARG A 84 -1.77 -0.51 28.84
CA ARG A 84 -2.28 0.44 27.83
C ARG A 84 -1.51 1.76 27.85
N ASP A 85 -1.11 2.22 29.03
CA ASP A 85 -0.31 3.42 29.18
C ASP A 85 1.09 3.23 28.59
N ALA A 86 1.76 2.10 28.86
CA ALA A 86 3.05 1.78 28.26
C ALA A 86 2.98 1.74 26.72
N MET A 87 1.91 1.14 26.17
CA MET A 87 1.66 1.12 24.72
C MET A 87 1.48 2.53 24.17
N ARG A 88 0.69 3.37 24.83
CA ARG A 88 0.46 4.77 24.42
C ARG A 88 1.75 5.56 24.44
N ASP A 89 2.51 5.49 25.53
CA ASP A 89 3.73 6.26 25.72
C ASP A 89 4.79 5.82 24.68
N PHE A 90 4.89 4.53 24.40
CA PHE A 90 5.72 3.98 23.33
C PHE A 90 5.31 4.50 21.95
N CYS A 91 4.01 4.52 21.63
CA CYS A 91 3.52 5.05 20.37
C CYS A 91 3.78 6.56 20.23
N GLN A 92 3.63 7.33 21.32
CA GLN A 92 3.94 8.76 21.34
C GLN A 92 5.43 9.05 21.12
N GLY A 93 6.32 8.15 21.56
CA GLY A 93 7.75 8.20 21.29
C GLY A 93 8.12 7.85 19.84
N HIS A 94 7.20 7.28 19.06
CA HIS A 94 7.41 6.83 17.68
C HIS A 94 6.37 7.41 16.70
N PRO A 95 6.24 8.75 16.58
CA PRO A 95 5.28 9.37 15.68
C PRO A 95 5.53 9.00 14.19
N GLU A 96 6.76 8.69 13.81
CA GLU A 96 7.14 8.21 12.46
C GLU A 96 6.51 6.86 12.10
N SER A 97 6.14 6.05 13.11
CA SER A 97 5.41 4.78 12.94
C SER A 97 3.90 4.99 12.72
N GLY A 98 3.40 6.19 13.02
CA GLY A 98 1.99 6.55 12.94
C GLY A 98 1.42 6.48 11.52
N PHE A 99 0.18 6.00 11.41
CA PHE A 99 -0.66 6.03 10.22
C PHE A 99 -2.14 6.09 10.60
N ASN A 100 -3.03 6.20 9.61
CA ASN A 100 -4.47 6.35 9.83
C ASN A 100 -4.77 7.54 10.76
N ASP A 101 -4.27 8.72 10.35
CA ASP A 101 -4.40 10.00 11.07
C ASP A 101 -3.86 9.97 12.51
N GLY A 102 -2.81 9.17 12.75
CA GLY A 102 -2.16 9.03 14.06
C GLY A 102 -2.88 8.09 15.02
N PHE A 103 -3.93 7.39 14.59
CA PHE A 103 -4.67 6.44 15.43
C PHE A 103 -4.14 5.00 15.39
N ALA A 104 -3.19 4.70 14.50
CA ALA A 104 -2.55 3.40 14.42
C ALA A 104 -1.03 3.55 14.27
N PHE A 105 -0.29 2.59 14.81
CA PHE A 105 1.17 2.52 14.75
C PHE A 105 1.60 1.13 14.26
N GLY A 106 2.64 1.07 13.44
CA GLY A 106 3.06 -0.13 12.74
C GLY A 106 4.51 -0.48 13.06
N PHE A 107 4.76 -1.70 13.52
CA PHE A 107 6.10 -2.17 13.81
C PHE A 107 6.36 -3.52 13.17
N ARG A 108 7.64 -3.84 13.01
CA ARG A 108 8.09 -5.15 12.54
C ARG A 108 9.10 -5.70 13.54
N ALA A 109 8.84 -6.92 13.99
CA ALA A 109 9.82 -7.71 14.70
C ALA A 109 10.20 -8.93 13.84
N ASP A 110 11.48 -9.29 13.79
CA ASP A 110 11.93 -10.47 13.06
C ASP A 110 12.80 -11.37 13.93
N THR A 111 12.60 -12.66 13.77
CA THR A 111 13.53 -13.70 14.20
C THR A 111 14.26 -14.27 12.97
N ALA A 112 14.99 -15.37 13.14
CA ALA A 112 15.65 -16.04 12.02
C ALA A 112 14.64 -16.54 10.97
N GLN A 113 13.47 -17.05 11.38
CA GLN A 113 12.53 -17.74 10.49
C GLN A 113 11.23 -16.97 10.24
N TYR A 114 10.82 -16.11 11.16
CA TYR A 114 9.52 -15.47 11.14
C TYR A 114 9.61 -13.94 11.20
N ALA A 115 8.57 -13.32 10.63
CA ALA A 115 8.33 -11.89 10.68
C ALA A 115 6.99 -11.62 11.35
N TYR A 116 6.98 -10.66 12.26
CA TYR A 116 5.84 -10.30 13.10
C TYR A 116 5.47 -8.84 12.82
N LEU A 117 4.35 -8.64 12.11
CA LEU A 117 3.87 -7.33 11.72
C LEU A 117 2.82 -6.87 12.73
N ILE A 118 3.20 -5.87 13.51
CA ILE A 118 2.51 -5.43 14.71
C ILE A 118 1.72 -4.16 14.40
N ARG A 119 0.43 -4.17 14.71
CA ARG A 119 -0.44 -2.99 14.67
C ARG A 119 -0.89 -2.64 16.07
N LEU A 120 -0.54 -1.43 16.50
CA LEU A 120 -0.99 -0.86 17.77
C LEU A 120 -2.05 0.21 17.51
N GLN A 121 -3.09 0.24 18.33
CA GLN A 121 -4.17 1.24 18.33
C GLN A 121 -4.36 1.72 19.78
N PRO A 122 -3.42 2.52 20.32
CA PRO A 122 -3.35 2.81 21.76
C PRO A 122 -4.57 3.57 22.31
N TYR A 123 -5.34 4.22 21.43
CA TYR A 123 -6.51 5.02 21.80
C TYR A 123 -7.83 4.24 21.74
N LYS A 124 -7.79 2.94 21.39
CA LYS A 124 -8.97 2.07 21.45
C LYS A 124 -9.06 1.35 22.79
N GLY A 125 -10.28 1.21 23.31
CA GLY A 125 -10.56 0.45 24.53
C GLY A 125 -10.35 -1.06 24.34
N GLU A 126 -10.77 -1.60 23.20
CA GLU A 126 -10.63 -3.00 22.80
C GLU A 126 -9.94 -3.11 21.43
N GLU A 127 -9.43 -4.30 21.09
CA GLU A 127 -8.76 -4.55 19.79
C GLU A 127 -7.59 -3.59 19.53
N ASN A 128 -6.82 -3.31 20.58
CA ASN A 128 -5.74 -2.33 20.53
C ASN A 128 -4.40 -2.92 20.08
N LEU A 129 -4.26 -4.25 20.02
CA LEU A 129 -3.07 -4.94 19.52
C LEU A 129 -3.43 -6.05 18.51
N PHE A 130 -2.73 -6.06 17.38
CA PHE A 130 -2.68 -7.18 16.45
C PHE A 130 -1.23 -7.51 16.08
N ILE A 131 -0.89 -8.79 16.01
CA ILE A 131 0.41 -9.29 15.53
C ILE A 131 0.14 -10.32 14.43
N TYR A 132 0.48 -9.98 13.20
CA TYR A 132 0.35 -10.85 12.05
C TYR A 132 1.67 -11.58 11.81
N CYS A 133 1.62 -12.91 11.79
CA CYS A 133 2.80 -13.76 11.77
C CYS A 133 3.01 -14.36 10.37
N TYR A 134 4.23 -14.25 9.86
CA TYR A 134 4.61 -14.68 8.52
C TYR A 134 5.90 -15.46 8.52
N ARG A 135 6.08 -16.33 7.52
CA ARG A 135 7.40 -16.81 7.11
C ARG A 135 8.22 -15.65 6.56
N ARG A 136 9.34 -15.32 7.22
CA ARG A 136 10.17 -14.16 6.89
C ARG A 136 10.64 -14.20 5.44
N ASP A 137 11.16 -15.35 5.02
CA ASP A 137 11.72 -15.58 3.69
C ASP A 137 10.67 -15.54 2.55
N TRP A 138 9.38 -15.70 2.88
CA TRP A 138 8.28 -15.59 1.92
C TRP A 138 7.78 -14.15 1.84
N LEU A 139 7.55 -13.53 3.01
CA LEU A 139 7.13 -12.14 3.11
C LEU A 139 8.13 -11.19 2.44
N ASP A 140 9.42 -11.30 2.79
CA ASP A 140 10.46 -10.41 2.24
C ASP A 140 10.60 -10.57 0.73
N ARG A 141 10.53 -11.80 0.23
CA ARG A 141 10.55 -12.08 -1.20
C ARG A 141 9.35 -11.47 -1.91
N HIS A 142 8.14 -11.63 -1.35
CA HIS A 142 6.93 -11.09 -1.93
C HIS A 142 6.97 -9.55 -1.95
N MET A 143 7.34 -8.90 -0.85
CA MET A 143 7.50 -7.44 -0.79
C MET A 143 8.56 -6.95 -1.79
N LYS A 144 9.67 -7.68 -1.91
CA LYS A 144 10.70 -7.37 -2.91
C LYS A 144 10.20 -7.45 -4.34
N GLN A 145 9.30 -8.40 -4.65
CA GLN A 145 8.65 -8.45 -5.97
C GLN A 145 7.65 -7.31 -6.14
N ALA A 146 6.90 -6.97 -5.09
CA ALA A 146 5.90 -5.90 -5.10
C ALA A 146 6.51 -4.50 -5.37
N GLU A 147 7.78 -4.28 -5.01
CA GLU A 147 8.54 -3.05 -5.36
C GLU A 147 8.57 -2.76 -6.87
N LYS A 148 8.42 -3.79 -7.73
CA LYS A 148 8.33 -3.61 -9.19
C LYS A 148 7.07 -2.85 -9.61
N GLY A 149 6.09 -2.71 -8.72
CA GLY A 149 4.80 -2.11 -8.98
C GLY A 149 3.85 -3.01 -9.77
N ILE A 150 2.57 -2.73 -9.62
CA ILE A 150 1.47 -3.43 -10.26
C ILE A 150 1.29 -2.89 -11.67
N ARG A 151 1.41 -3.77 -12.66
CA ARG A 151 1.36 -3.39 -14.08
C ARG A 151 -0.07 -3.31 -14.60
N PHE A 152 -0.44 -2.16 -15.17
CA PHE A 152 -1.68 -1.99 -15.94
C PHE A 152 -1.34 -1.93 -17.43
N ILE A 153 -2.05 -2.74 -18.22
CA ILE A 153 -1.75 -2.94 -19.65
C ILE A 153 -2.98 -2.66 -20.54
N THR A 154 -2.73 -2.52 -21.83
CA THR A 154 -3.75 -2.67 -22.87
C THR A 154 -4.03 -4.17 -23.12
N PRO A 155 -5.16 -4.52 -23.78
CA PRO A 155 -5.41 -5.90 -24.23
C PRO A 155 -4.32 -6.43 -25.18
N HIS A 156 -3.54 -5.55 -25.80
CA HIS A 156 -2.41 -5.86 -26.66
C HIS A 156 -1.06 -6.01 -25.93
N TYR A 157 -1.08 -6.11 -24.59
CA TYR A 157 0.11 -6.30 -23.74
C TYR A 157 1.07 -5.10 -23.66
N GLU A 158 0.61 -3.92 -24.06
CA GLU A 158 1.38 -2.70 -23.91
C GLU A 158 1.19 -2.14 -22.51
N GLU A 159 2.30 -1.86 -21.82
CA GLU A 159 2.25 -1.27 -20.48
C GLU A 159 1.76 0.19 -20.57
N LYS A 160 0.66 0.49 -19.87
CA LYS A 160 0.12 1.85 -19.76
C LYS A 160 0.81 2.60 -18.63
N PHE A 161 0.84 1.98 -17.45
CA PHE A 161 1.45 2.53 -16.25
C PHE A 161 1.63 1.46 -15.18
N ARG A 162 2.32 1.85 -14.11
CA ARG A 162 2.40 1.11 -12.84
C ARG A 162 1.92 1.95 -11.67
N VAL A 163 1.43 1.26 -10.64
CA VAL A 163 1.15 1.81 -9.31
C VAL A 163 1.87 0.97 -8.25
N ALA A 164 2.21 1.54 -7.10
CA ALA A 164 2.85 0.78 -6.02
C ALA A 164 1.86 -0.24 -5.39
N ASP A 165 2.35 -1.25 -4.67
CA ASP A 165 1.47 -2.09 -3.86
C ASP A 165 0.75 -1.23 -2.81
N GLY A 166 -0.57 -1.40 -2.69
CA GLY A 166 -1.42 -0.58 -1.81
C GLY A 166 -1.91 0.74 -2.40
N ASP A 167 -1.41 1.17 -3.56
CA ASP A 167 -1.95 2.35 -4.27
C ASP A 167 -3.36 2.08 -4.79
N LYS A 168 -4.08 3.17 -5.13
CA LYS A 168 -5.41 3.08 -5.71
C LYS A 168 -5.38 3.31 -7.22
N VAL A 169 -6.41 2.80 -7.89
CA VAL A 169 -6.85 3.27 -9.20
C VAL A 169 -8.28 3.77 -9.13
N ARG A 170 -8.61 4.76 -9.95
CA ARG A 170 -9.98 5.20 -10.19
C ARG A 170 -10.45 4.60 -11.51
N ILE A 171 -11.50 3.79 -11.43
CA ILE A 171 -12.19 3.23 -12.59
C ILE A 171 -13.35 4.16 -12.92
N ARG A 172 -13.27 4.84 -14.06
CA ARG A 172 -14.35 5.67 -14.59
C ARG A 172 -15.14 4.88 -15.59
N ARG A 173 -16.42 4.68 -15.32
CA ARG A 173 -17.34 3.99 -16.22
C ARG A 173 -17.78 4.88 -17.37
N PHE A 174 -18.27 4.26 -18.43
CA PHE A 174 -18.86 4.96 -19.59
C PHE A 174 -20.02 5.91 -19.20
N ASP A 175 -20.71 5.62 -18.09
CA ASP A 175 -21.82 6.43 -17.56
C ASP A 175 -21.36 7.57 -16.65
N GLY A 176 -20.04 7.80 -16.52
CA GLY A 176 -19.45 8.86 -15.71
C GLY A 176 -19.31 8.53 -14.22
N ARG A 177 -19.72 7.33 -13.76
CA ARG A 177 -19.49 6.92 -12.36
C ARG A 177 -18.04 6.52 -12.13
N ASP A 178 -17.47 7.03 -11.04
CA ASP A 178 -16.10 6.74 -10.63
C ASP A 178 -16.07 5.78 -9.42
N PHE A 179 -15.15 4.82 -9.44
CA PHE A 179 -14.91 3.89 -8.35
C PHE A 179 -13.42 3.83 -8.05
N GLU A 180 -13.04 4.18 -6.82
CA GLU A 180 -11.67 3.98 -6.36
C GLU A 180 -11.49 2.58 -5.78
N ARG A 181 -10.40 1.93 -6.13
CA ARG A 181 -10.05 0.58 -5.67
C ARG A 181 -8.58 0.53 -5.31
N VAL A 182 -8.29 0.04 -4.10
CA VAL A 182 -6.93 -0.31 -3.69
C VAL A 182 -6.46 -1.48 -4.55
N CYS A 183 -5.22 -1.43 -5.00
CA CYS A 183 -4.59 -2.48 -5.79
C CYS A 183 -3.57 -3.20 -4.93
N ARG A 184 -3.63 -4.53 -4.88
CA ARG A 184 -2.61 -5.35 -4.23
C ARG A 184 -1.85 -6.21 -5.22
N TYR A 185 -0.52 -6.23 -5.07
CA TYR A 185 0.38 -7.03 -5.89
C TYR A 185 0.23 -8.52 -5.53
N ILE A 186 0.13 -9.38 -6.55
CA ILE A 186 0.12 -10.84 -6.37
C ILE A 186 1.35 -11.45 -7.04
N ASP A 187 1.48 -11.24 -8.35
CA ASP A 187 2.63 -11.61 -9.16
C ASP A 187 2.67 -10.76 -10.45
N ASP A 188 3.57 -11.08 -11.40
CA ASP A 188 3.74 -10.32 -12.65
C ASP A 188 2.51 -10.37 -13.59
N CYS A 189 1.57 -11.29 -13.37
CA CYS A 189 0.40 -11.55 -14.20
C CYS A 189 -0.95 -11.37 -13.46
N HIS A 190 -0.94 -11.31 -12.13
CA HIS A 190 -2.12 -11.21 -11.30
C HIS A 190 -2.11 -9.99 -10.39
N VAL A 191 -3.30 -9.44 -10.17
CA VAL A 191 -3.53 -8.27 -9.33
C VAL A 191 -4.84 -8.44 -8.58
N GLU A 192 -4.89 -7.98 -7.34
CA GLU A 192 -6.16 -7.74 -6.64
C GLU A 192 -6.56 -6.29 -6.78
N ILE A 193 -7.80 -6.03 -7.21
CA ILE A 193 -8.36 -4.68 -7.35
C ILE A 193 -9.62 -4.61 -6.49
N GLY A 194 -9.52 -3.91 -5.36
CA GLY A 194 -10.49 -4.05 -4.27
C GLY A 194 -10.38 -5.43 -3.65
N ASN A 195 -11.45 -6.22 -3.73
CA ASN A 195 -11.51 -7.56 -3.17
C ASN A 195 -11.51 -8.65 -4.26
N GLU A 196 -11.25 -8.29 -5.51
CA GLU A 196 -11.36 -9.17 -6.67
C GLU A 196 -9.98 -9.46 -7.26
N LEU A 197 -9.68 -10.74 -7.49
CA LEU A 197 -8.47 -11.19 -8.16
C LEU A 197 -8.67 -11.18 -9.68
N TYR A 198 -7.73 -10.59 -10.41
CA TYR A 198 -7.70 -10.58 -11.86
C TYR A 198 -6.38 -11.07 -12.41
N HIS A 199 -6.44 -11.76 -13.55
CA HIS A 199 -5.32 -11.74 -14.49
C HIS A 199 -5.28 -10.37 -15.18
N ILE A 200 -4.11 -9.75 -15.31
CA ILE A 200 -3.99 -8.37 -15.84
C ILE A 200 -4.60 -8.19 -17.24
N CYS A 201 -4.52 -9.21 -18.11
CA CYS A 201 -5.17 -9.18 -19.43
C CYS A 201 -6.70 -9.22 -19.33
N GLN A 202 -7.24 -10.04 -18.43
CA GLN A 202 -8.69 -10.12 -18.22
C GLN A 202 -9.22 -8.77 -17.76
N PHE A 203 -8.53 -8.12 -16.82
CA PHE A 203 -8.89 -6.78 -16.38
C PHE A 203 -8.86 -5.78 -17.54
N ALA A 204 -7.80 -5.79 -18.36
CA ALA A 204 -7.68 -4.90 -19.53
C ALA A 204 -8.83 -5.11 -20.54
N GLU A 205 -9.14 -6.36 -20.88
CA GLU A 205 -10.25 -6.71 -21.79
C GLU A 205 -11.62 -6.25 -21.25
N ILE A 206 -11.87 -6.40 -19.94
CA ILE A 206 -13.12 -5.95 -19.31
C ILE A 206 -13.22 -4.42 -19.36
N MET A 207 -12.12 -3.69 -19.10
CA MET A 207 -12.12 -2.24 -19.14
C MET A 207 -12.40 -1.71 -20.56
N GLU A 208 -11.74 -2.28 -21.56
CA GLU A 208 -11.96 -1.90 -22.97
C GLU A 208 -13.38 -2.22 -23.43
N ARG A 209 -13.85 -3.45 -23.20
CA ARG A 209 -15.19 -3.90 -23.61
C ARG A 209 -16.31 -3.02 -23.06
N ASN A 210 -16.16 -2.52 -21.84
CA ASN A 210 -17.15 -1.68 -21.18
C ASN A 210 -16.93 -0.18 -21.43
N SER A 211 -15.94 0.21 -22.25
CA SER A 211 -15.54 1.61 -22.46
C SER A 211 -15.22 2.35 -21.15
N ASN A 212 -14.61 1.63 -20.20
CA ASN A 212 -14.15 2.19 -18.94
C ASN A 212 -12.72 2.69 -19.08
N SER A 213 -12.37 3.74 -18.32
CA SER A 213 -10.99 4.20 -18.18
C SER A 213 -10.46 3.95 -16.77
N VAL A 214 -9.14 3.82 -16.67
CA VAL A 214 -8.43 3.54 -15.40
C VAL A 214 -7.37 4.61 -15.20
N ILE A 215 -7.51 5.35 -14.12
CA ILE A 215 -6.66 6.48 -13.73
C ILE A 215 -5.84 6.06 -12.51
N PRO A 216 -4.49 6.10 -12.55
CA PRO A 216 -3.67 5.79 -11.39
C PRO A 216 -3.78 6.90 -10.33
N LEU A 217 -3.95 6.50 -9.06
CA LEU A 217 -3.96 7.40 -7.90
C LEU A 217 -2.75 7.10 -7.02
N ARG A 218 -1.55 7.46 -7.50
CA ARG A 218 -0.27 7.17 -6.85
C ARG A 218 -0.16 7.88 -5.51
N SER A 219 0.14 7.17 -4.43
CA SER A 219 0.40 7.76 -3.11
C SER A 219 1.63 8.67 -3.08
N SER A 220 2.54 8.52 -4.05
CA SER A 220 3.68 9.42 -4.24
C SER A 220 3.28 10.83 -4.67
N LEU A 221 2.06 11.03 -5.16
CA LEU A 221 1.50 12.34 -5.49
C LEU A 221 0.67 12.89 -4.32
N PRO A 222 0.76 14.20 -4.02
CA PRO A 222 -0.08 14.82 -3.00
C PRO A 222 -1.55 14.79 -3.43
N ALA A 223 -2.47 14.88 -2.47
CA ALA A 223 -3.90 14.98 -2.79
C ALA A 223 -4.20 16.22 -3.65
N VAL A 224 -3.57 17.35 -3.31
CA VAL A 224 -3.67 18.61 -4.02
C VAL A 224 -2.32 19.30 -4.11
N CYS A 225 -2.13 20.13 -5.14
CA CYS A 225 -1.05 21.12 -5.17
C CYS A 225 -1.48 22.36 -5.94
N TYR A 226 -0.72 23.44 -5.81
CA TYR A 226 -0.92 24.65 -6.57
C TYR A 226 0.04 24.73 -7.75
N GLY A 227 -0.39 25.42 -8.79
CA GLY A 227 0.43 25.62 -9.98
C GLY A 227 -0.11 26.72 -10.87
N LYS A 228 0.46 26.78 -12.08
CA LYS A 228 0.07 27.72 -13.12
C LYS A 228 -0.21 26.93 -14.39
N VAL A 229 -1.20 27.38 -15.15
CA VAL A 229 -1.45 26.90 -16.51
C VAL A 229 -1.01 27.98 -17.50
N PRO A 230 -0.37 27.63 -18.63
CA PRO A 230 0.14 28.62 -19.59
C PRO A 230 -0.92 29.63 -20.06
N GLU A 231 -2.17 29.17 -20.19
CA GLU A 231 -3.30 29.91 -20.73
C GLU A 231 -3.90 30.93 -19.74
N LYS A 232 -3.70 30.74 -18.43
CA LYS A 232 -4.23 31.65 -17.40
C LYS A 232 -3.10 32.25 -16.60
N ARG A 233 -3.06 33.59 -16.51
CA ARG A 233 -2.17 34.33 -15.60
C ARG A 233 -2.58 34.20 -14.11
N ALA A 234 -3.30 33.13 -13.75
CA ALA A 234 -3.83 32.88 -12.43
C ALA A 234 -3.26 31.59 -11.84
N ILE A 235 -3.22 31.53 -10.51
CA ILE A 235 -2.88 30.31 -9.79
C ILE A 235 -4.09 29.36 -9.84
N VAL A 236 -3.80 28.08 -10.01
CA VAL A 236 -4.80 27.02 -10.04
C VAL A 236 -4.44 25.95 -9.03
N MET A 237 -5.44 25.18 -8.61
CA MET A 237 -5.28 24.00 -7.77
C MET A 237 -5.48 22.75 -8.62
N PHE A 238 -4.49 21.86 -8.59
CA PHE A 238 -4.52 20.53 -9.18
C PHE A 238 -4.94 19.52 -8.11
N GLU A 239 -5.79 18.57 -8.49
CA GLU A 239 -6.28 17.49 -7.63
C GLU A 239 -5.85 16.16 -8.27
N ARG A 240 -5.28 15.25 -7.48
CA ARG A 240 -4.73 13.98 -7.99
C ARG A 240 -5.83 13.16 -8.67
N GLY A 241 -5.58 12.77 -9.93
CA GLY A 241 -6.52 11.97 -10.72
C GLY A 241 -7.72 12.74 -11.27
N PHE A 242 -7.74 14.07 -11.15
CA PHE A 242 -8.75 14.92 -11.77
C PHE A 242 -8.25 15.46 -13.12
N ASP A 243 -9.06 15.29 -14.17
CA ASP A 243 -8.73 15.75 -15.53
C ASP A 243 -9.12 17.23 -15.66
N GLY A 244 -8.38 18.10 -14.97
CA GLY A 244 -8.63 19.54 -14.95
C GLY A 244 -8.01 20.22 -13.75
N TYR A 245 -8.43 21.46 -13.51
CA TYR A 245 -7.94 22.27 -12.40
C TYR A 245 -9.03 23.20 -11.88
N ARG A 246 -8.93 23.58 -10.61
CA ARG A 246 -9.83 24.56 -9.98
C ARG A 246 -9.15 25.91 -9.92
N SER A 247 -9.89 26.98 -10.20
CA SER A 247 -9.37 28.35 -10.03
C SER A 247 -9.07 28.58 -8.55
N ALA A 248 -7.89 29.12 -8.24
CA ALA A 248 -7.51 29.49 -6.88
C ALA A 248 -7.14 30.99 -6.85
N SER A 249 -8.01 31.80 -6.25
CA SER A 249 -7.81 33.24 -6.19
C SER A 249 -6.93 33.59 -5.00
N PHE A 250 -5.70 34.04 -5.27
CA PHE A 250 -4.79 34.53 -4.25
C PHE A 250 -4.31 35.96 -4.57
N ALA A 251 -4.28 36.81 -3.55
CA ALA A 251 -3.67 38.13 -3.66
C ALA A 251 -2.14 38.00 -3.68
N THR A 252 -1.50 38.42 -4.77
CA THR A 252 -0.04 38.31 -4.92
C THR A 252 0.73 39.18 -3.93
N LYS A 253 0.12 40.26 -3.41
CA LYS A 253 0.74 41.19 -2.42
C LYS A 253 2.20 41.56 -2.79
N GLY A 254 2.46 41.88 -4.05
CA GLY A 254 3.79 42.26 -4.56
C GLY A 254 4.74 41.08 -4.90
N ARG A 255 4.34 39.83 -4.70
CA ARG A 255 5.11 38.64 -5.09
C ARG A 255 4.81 38.23 -6.54
N THR A 256 5.75 37.51 -7.16
CA THR A 256 5.46 36.83 -8.42
C THR A 256 4.51 35.66 -8.17
N SER A 257 3.67 35.32 -9.15
CA SER A 257 2.77 34.16 -9.04
C SER A 257 3.54 32.85 -8.81
N GLN A 258 4.77 32.74 -9.32
CA GLN A 258 5.60 31.56 -9.11
C GLN A 258 6.05 31.44 -7.65
N LYS A 259 6.56 32.54 -7.07
CA LYS A 259 6.99 32.55 -5.66
C LYS A 259 5.83 32.19 -4.73
N LEU A 260 4.62 32.67 -5.02
CA LEU A 260 3.43 32.34 -4.24
C LEU A 260 3.03 30.86 -4.37
N VAL A 261 3.14 30.26 -5.56
CA VAL A 261 2.93 28.81 -5.75
C VAL A 261 3.94 28.01 -4.94
N ASP A 262 5.21 28.40 -4.96
CA ASP A 262 6.27 27.71 -4.23
C ASP A 262 6.05 27.81 -2.71
N GLU A 263 5.62 28.98 -2.20
CA GLU A 263 5.22 29.19 -0.80
C GLU A 263 4.06 28.27 -0.41
N LEU A 264 2.96 28.29 -1.17
CA LEU A 264 1.76 27.48 -0.90
C LEU A 264 2.05 25.97 -0.94
N ASN A 265 2.85 25.53 -1.91
CA ASN A 265 3.25 24.12 -1.99
C ASN A 265 4.20 23.73 -0.87
N GLY A 266 5.08 24.64 -0.44
CA GLY A 266 5.97 24.43 0.71
C GLY A 266 5.19 24.22 2.01
N GLU A 267 4.12 24.99 2.24
CA GLU A 267 3.22 24.82 3.40
C GLU A 267 2.51 23.46 3.39
N LEU A 268 2.21 22.92 2.19
CA LEU A 268 1.62 21.59 2.01
C LEU A 268 2.66 20.45 2.01
N GLY A 269 3.95 20.74 2.13
CA GLY A 269 5.03 19.76 2.02
C GLY A 269 5.17 19.16 0.60
N VAL A 270 4.66 19.84 -0.42
CA VAL A 270 4.71 19.39 -1.82
C VAL A 270 6.08 19.73 -2.43
N THR A 271 6.77 18.70 -2.90
CA THR A 271 8.06 18.85 -3.58
C THR A 271 7.90 19.40 -5.01
N LYS A 272 8.97 19.98 -5.58
CA LYS A 272 8.96 20.44 -6.98
C LYS A 272 8.72 19.31 -7.98
N ALA A 273 9.28 18.12 -7.73
CA ALA A 273 9.02 16.91 -8.51
C ALA A 273 7.53 16.52 -8.49
N GLN A 274 6.90 16.54 -7.32
CA GLN A 274 5.46 16.28 -7.21
C GLN A 274 4.62 17.32 -7.93
N ALA A 275 4.92 18.62 -7.77
CA ALA A 275 4.19 19.68 -8.45
C ALA A 275 4.31 19.57 -9.99
N ALA A 276 5.49 19.25 -10.50
CA ALA A 276 5.72 19.02 -11.94
C ALA A 276 4.92 17.81 -12.45
N ALA A 277 4.92 16.70 -11.71
CA ALA A 277 4.18 15.51 -12.06
C ALA A 277 2.65 15.71 -11.99
N MET A 278 2.15 16.48 -11.03
CA MET A 278 0.72 16.85 -10.95
C MET A 278 0.29 17.67 -12.17
N LEU A 279 1.09 18.66 -12.58
CA LEU A 279 0.84 19.42 -13.80
C LEU A 279 0.83 18.52 -15.04
N ALA A 280 1.81 17.62 -15.15
CA ALA A 280 1.87 16.67 -16.26
C ALA A 280 0.66 15.73 -16.29
N GLY A 281 0.19 15.26 -15.13
CA GLY A 281 -1.02 14.45 -15.02
C GLY A 281 -2.26 15.14 -15.56
N VAL A 282 -2.43 16.43 -15.26
CA VAL A 282 -3.55 17.23 -15.77
C VAL A 282 -3.41 17.53 -17.27
N MET A 283 -2.19 17.82 -17.75
CA MET A 283 -1.97 18.26 -19.14
C MET A 283 -1.85 17.11 -20.14
N ARG A 284 -1.37 15.95 -19.71
CA ARG A 284 -1.03 14.80 -20.57
C ARG A 284 -1.79 13.52 -20.21
N GLY A 285 -2.49 13.53 -19.08
CA GLY A 285 -3.19 12.37 -18.52
C GLY A 285 -2.36 11.66 -17.46
N TRP A 286 -3.04 11.18 -16.42
CA TRP A 286 -2.41 10.57 -15.24
C TRP A 286 -1.70 9.23 -15.51
N ALA A 287 -1.99 8.57 -16.63
CA ALA A 287 -1.29 7.37 -17.07
C ALA A 287 0.09 7.68 -17.70
N ASP A 288 0.33 8.92 -18.14
CA ASP A 288 1.60 9.31 -18.75
C ASP A 288 2.75 9.14 -17.73
N PRO A 289 3.92 8.61 -18.12
CA PRO A 289 5.08 8.53 -17.24
C PRO A 289 5.47 9.88 -16.61
N ALA A 290 5.24 11.00 -17.29
CA ALA A 290 5.46 12.34 -16.73
C ALA A 290 4.55 12.63 -15.53
N ALA A 291 3.46 11.89 -15.32
CA ALA A 291 2.61 11.99 -14.13
C ALA A 291 3.14 11.14 -12.94
N ASP A 292 4.45 10.86 -12.90
CA ASP A 292 5.13 10.14 -11.82
C ASP A 292 6.32 10.97 -11.31
N PRO A 293 6.31 11.39 -10.03
CA PRO A 293 7.37 12.22 -9.45
C PRO A 293 8.78 11.64 -9.57
N LYS A 294 8.92 10.31 -9.65
CA LYS A 294 10.23 9.65 -9.77
C LYS A 294 10.98 10.00 -11.06
N ASN A 295 10.27 10.53 -12.06
CA ASN A 295 10.83 10.92 -13.35
C ASN A 295 11.33 12.37 -13.35
N TYR A 296 11.45 13.01 -12.18
CA TYR A 296 11.91 14.37 -12.01
C TYR A 296 13.03 14.46 -10.98
N ASP A 297 13.95 15.41 -11.17
CA ASP A 297 14.94 15.76 -10.17
C ASP A 297 14.35 16.63 -9.04
N GLU A 298 15.17 16.97 -8.05
CA GLU A 298 14.77 17.82 -6.92
C GLU A 298 14.28 19.22 -7.34
N GLN A 299 14.63 19.69 -8.54
CA GLN A 299 14.18 20.96 -9.10
C GLN A 299 12.92 20.83 -9.96
N GLY A 300 12.33 19.63 -10.04
CA GLY A 300 11.16 19.35 -10.84
C GLY A 300 11.45 19.31 -12.34
N GLN A 301 12.69 19.07 -12.76
CA GLN A 301 13.06 18.91 -14.16
C GLN A 301 13.04 17.42 -14.56
N PRO A 302 12.57 17.07 -15.77
CA PRO A 302 12.52 15.67 -16.21
C PRO A 302 13.90 15.01 -16.22
N ILE A 303 14.00 13.83 -15.61
CA ILE A 303 15.18 12.97 -15.70
C ILE A 303 15.09 12.21 -17.03
N LYS A 304 16.14 12.24 -17.84
CA LYS A 304 16.18 11.46 -19.08
C LYS A 304 16.01 9.96 -18.76
N PRO A 305 15.09 9.23 -19.40
CA PRO A 305 14.91 7.82 -19.10
C PRO A 305 16.16 7.02 -19.51
N MET A 306 16.67 6.17 -18.60
CA MET A 306 17.50 5.03 -19.00
C MET A 306 16.58 4.03 -19.71
N SER A 307 16.95 3.62 -20.92
CA SER A 307 16.21 2.63 -21.71
C SER A 307 16.04 1.32 -20.95
N ALA A 308 14.81 0.99 -20.54
CA ALA A 308 14.50 -0.28 -19.88
C ALA A 308 14.35 -1.42 -20.91
N PRO A 309 14.83 -2.65 -20.62
CA PRO A 309 14.65 -3.79 -21.51
C PRO A 309 13.21 -4.30 -21.53
N VAL A 310 12.70 -4.59 -22.72
CA VAL A 310 11.37 -5.17 -22.95
C VAL A 310 11.37 -6.65 -22.54
N ILE A 311 10.77 -6.98 -21.40
CA ILE A 311 10.55 -8.37 -20.97
C ILE A 311 9.32 -8.91 -21.70
N LYS A 312 9.53 -9.69 -22.76
CA LYS A 312 8.47 -10.41 -23.48
C LYS A 312 8.04 -11.66 -22.70
N CYS A 313 6.83 -11.67 -22.16
CA CYS A 313 6.25 -12.88 -21.57
C CYS A 313 5.89 -13.86 -22.70
N LYS A 314 6.49 -15.06 -22.71
CA LYS A 314 6.18 -16.10 -23.70
C LYS A 314 4.78 -16.65 -23.41
N LYS A 315 3.89 -16.58 -24.40
CA LYS A 315 2.55 -17.20 -24.35
C LYS A 315 2.70 -18.72 -24.18
N THR A 316 2.23 -19.29 -23.08
CA THR A 316 1.92 -20.73 -22.99
C THR A 316 0.48 -20.96 -23.49
N PRO A 317 0.22 -21.94 -24.38
CA PRO A 317 -1.12 -22.21 -24.87
C PRO A 317 -2.04 -22.71 -23.73
N ARG A 318 -3.26 -22.16 -23.67
CA ARG A 318 -4.32 -22.55 -22.75
C ARG A 318 -4.58 -24.07 -22.82
N LYS A 319 -4.22 -24.84 -21.79
CA LYS A 319 -4.87 -26.14 -21.53
C LYS A 319 -6.24 -25.84 -20.91
N LYS A 320 -7.31 -26.18 -21.63
CA LYS A 320 -8.68 -26.17 -21.09
C LYS A 320 -8.73 -27.14 -19.90
N CYS A 321 -8.86 -26.63 -18.68
CA CYS A 321 -9.34 -27.42 -17.56
C CYS A 321 -10.86 -27.56 -17.68
N SER A 322 -11.32 -28.67 -18.25
CA SER A 322 -12.69 -29.15 -18.04
C SER A 322 -12.73 -29.92 -16.72
N LEU A 323 -13.34 -29.32 -15.70
CA LEU A 323 -13.78 -30.03 -14.50
C LEU A 323 -14.89 -31.02 -14.92
N VAL A 324 -14.59 -32.31 -14.88
CA VAL A 324 -15.58 -33.38 -14.95
C VAL A 324 -16.06 -33.61 -13.51
N ALA A 325 -17.32 -33.28 -13.24
CA ALA A 325 -17.99 -33.71 -12.02
C ALA A 325 -18.45 -35.16 -12.20
N GLU A 326 -17.75 -36.11 -11.59
CA GLU A 326 -18.23 -37.48 -11.44
C GLU A 326 -19.34 -37.52 -10.38
N VAL A 327 -20.58 -37.65 -10.84
CA VAL A 327 -21.71 -38.07 -10.00
C VAL A 327 -21.62 -39.59 -9.84
N LYS A 328 -21.16 -40.06 -8.68
CA LYS A 328 -21.23 -41.47 -8.29
C LYS A 328 -22.66 -41.83 -7.89
N GLY A 329 -23.42 -42.40 -8.83
CA GLY A 329 -24.61 -43.21 -8.52
C GLY A 329 -24.21 -44.64 -8.19
N LYS A 330 -24.43 -45.08 -6.96
CA LYS A 330 -24.43 -46.51 -6.59
C LYS A 330 -25.88 -47.01 -6.68
N ARG A 331 -26.03 -48.04 -7.53
CA ARG A 331 -27.07 -49.07 -7.65
C ARG A 331 -28.42 -48.86 -7.00
#